data_AF-A0A2M7R6K3-F1
#
_entry.id   AF-A0A2M7R6K3-F1
#
_cell.length_a   1.000
_cell.length_b   1.000
_cell.length_c   1.000
_cell.angle_alpha   90.00
_cell.angle_beta   90.00
_cell.angle_gamma   90.00
#
_symmetry.space_group_name_H-M   'P 1'
#
loop_
_entity.id
_entity.type
_entity.pdbx_description
1 polymer ?
#
loop_
_entity_poly.entity_id
_entity_poly.type
_entity_poly.pdbx_seq_one_letter_code
_entity_poly.pdbx_strand_id
1 'polypeptide(L)'
;MMKEQVRPIYSELQGYLSQAPAGDKGLIFEASIWEQHNQTIDELNTVTGKNYDRYKVEVRSIDWNRTMRRVIDSQSYRIKLGGLISRLHGEYFSDEPPPFSGMPSTVITQHQIQNQATYVQILLDLQSKIDEKLQEYKEESKEKTFLEKIKNSLSRVGNIVELIGLILRTGKELGLTVEQILKMFS
;
A
#
# COMPACT_ATOMS: atom_id res chain seq x y z
N MET A 1 2.22 37.40 -7.99
CA MET A 1 3.63 37.26 -7.58
C MET A 1 3.90 35.90 -6.94
N MET A 2 3.25 35.54 -5.83
CA MET A 2 3.48 34.23 -5.17
C MET A 2 3.18 33.02 -6.08
N LYS A 3 2.11 33.06 -6.87
CA LYS A 3 1.75 32.01 -7.85
C LYS A 3 2.92 31.70 -8.82
N GLU A 4 3.58 32.74 -9.33
CA GLU A 4 4.70 32.59 -10.28
C GLU A 4 5.98 32.06 -9.62
N GLN A 5 6.20 32.34 -8.33
CA GLN A 5 7.33 31.80 -7.58
C GLN A 5 7.11 30.33 -7.19
N VAL A 6 5.86 29.94 -6.93
CA VAL A 6 5.49 28.55 -6.59
C VAL A 6 5.42 27.67 -7.84
N ARG A 7 5.15 28.23 -9.02
CA ARG A 7 4.94 27.47 -10.27
C ARG A 7 6.11 26.55 -10.65
N PRO A 8 7.39 26.96 -10.61
CA PRO A 8 8.51 26.06 -10.92
C PRO A 8 8.58 24.85 -9.98
N ILE A 9 8.47 25.10 -8.67
CA ILE A 9 8.47 24.07 -7.62
C ILE A 9 7.29 23.11 -7.82
N TYR A 10 6.12 23.66 -8.11
CA TYR A 10 4.91 22.88 -8.37
C TYR A 10 5.07 21.95 -9.58
N SER A 11 5.63 22.44 -10.68
CA SER A 11 5.93 21.63 -11.88
C SER A 11 7.00 20.56 -11.61
N GLU A 12 8.02 20.89 -10.82
CA GLU A 12 9.06 19.93 -10.42
C GLU A 12 8.48 18.77 -9.61
N LEU A 13 7.62 19.07 -8.62
CA LEU A 13 6.90 18.07 -7.82
C LEU A 13 6.00 17.19 -8.70
N GLN A 14 5.32 17.75 -9.71
CA GLN A 14 4.56 16.97 -10.69
C GLN A 14 5.47 16.02 -11.50
N GLY A 15 6.65 16.49 -11.89
CA GLY A 15 7.68 15.68 -12.55
C GLY A 15 8.10 14.49 -11.69
N TYR A 16 8.41 14.72 -10.41
CA TYR A 16 8.71 13.65 -9.46
C TYR A 16 7.61 12.59 -9.41
N LEU A 17 6.34 13.00 -9.35
CA LEU A 17 5.22 12.07 -9.24
C LEU A 17 5.04 11.24 -10.53
N SER A 18 5.34 11.82 -11.70
CA SER A 18 5.29 11.11 -12.98
C SER A 18 6.37 10.03 -13.11
N GLN A 19 7.52 10.22 -12.47
CA GLN A 19 8.63 9.26 -12.46
C GLN A 19 8.55 8.27 -11.28
N ALA A 20 7.73 8.55 -10.27
CA ALA A 20 7.57 7.69 -9.11
C ALA A 20 6.89 6.36 -9.51
N PRO A 21 7.43 5.19 -9.13
CA PRO A 21 6.92 3.88 -9.52
C PRO A 21 5.41 3.73 -9.27
N ALA A 22 4.64 3.44 -10.32
CA ALA A 22 3.20 3.23 -10.21
C ALA A 22 2.89 1.81 -9.74
N GLY A 23 2.21 1.66 -8.61
CA GLY A 23 1.69 0.37 -8.14
C GLY A 23 2.68 -0.53 -7.42
N ASP A 24 3.94 -0.11 -7.26
CA ASP A 24 4.93 -0.95 -6.58
C ASP A 24 4.90 -0.79 -5.06
N LYS A 25 4.75 -1.93 -4.37
CA LYS A 25 4.91 -2.21 -2.92
C LYS A 25 6.30 -1.98 -2.36
N GLY A 26 7.14 -1.24 -3.09
CA GLY A 26 8.58 -1.33 -2.99
C GLY A 26 9.21 -0.37 -1.99
N LEU A 27 10.44 -0.71 -1.62
CA LEU A 27 11.35 0.19 -0.92
C LEU A 27 12.20 0.92 -1.96
N ILE A 28 12.33 2.24 -1.80
CA ILE A 28 13.26 3.04 -2.57
C ILE A 28 14.55 3.15 -1.75
N PHE A 29 15.66 2.68 -2.33
CA PHE A 29 16.98 2.68 -1.70
C PHE A 29 17.88 3.85 -2.13
N GLU A 30 17.45 4.59 -3.15
CA GLU A 30 18.25 5.63 -3.78
C GLU A 30 18.06 6.98 -3.07
N ALA A 31 19.13 7.46 -2.42
CA ALA A 31 19.06 8.58 -1.50
C ALA A 31 18.73 9.92 -2.14
N SER A 32 19.22 10.13 -3.36
CA SER A 32 18.95 11.31 -4.16
C SER A 32 17.44 11.59 -4.29
N ILE A 33 16.60 10.54 -4.37
CA ILE A 33 15.14 10.70 -4.53
C ILE A 33 14.51 11.38 -3.30
N TRP A 34 14.78 10.89 -2.08
CA TRP A 34 14.17 11.47 -0.89
C TRP A 34 14.86 12.76 -0.42
N GLU A 35 16.15 12.91 -0.69
CA GLU A 35 16.90 14.13 -0.40
C GLU A 35 16.39 15.27 -1.28
N GLN A 36 16.29 15.04 -2.58
CA GLN A 36 15.79 16.04 -3.53
C GLN A 36 14.34 16.43 -3.21
N HIS A 37 13.45 15.46 -2.94
CA HIS A 37 12.06 15.74 -2.52
C HIS A 37 11.98 16.60 -1.25
N ASN A 38 12.71 16.23 -0.20
CA ASN A 38 12.68 16.98 1.06
C ASN A 38 13.28 18.39 0.90
N GLN A 39 14.33 18.53 0.07
CA GLN A 39 14.94 19.83 -0.23
C GLN A 39 14.01 20.73 -1.04
N THR A 40 13.30 20.21 -2.03
CA THR A 40 12.26 20.97 -2.76
C THR A 40 11.15 21.46 -1.82
N ILE A 41 10.81 20.69 -0.76
CA ILE A 41 9.87 21.16 0.28
C ILE A 41 10.47 22.28 1.13
N ASP A 42 11.76 22.22 1.47
CA ASP A 42 12.44 23.30 2.19
C ASP A 42 12.50 24.59 1.37
N GLU A 43 12.74 24.49 0.06
CA GLU A 43 12.65 25.61 -0.86
C GLU A 43 11.23 26.18 -0.91
N LEU A 44 10.22 25.32 -1.01
CA LEU A 44 8.82 25.73 -0.98
C LEU A 44 8.46 26.47 0.31
N ASN A 45 8.89 25.98 1.46
CA ASN A 45 8.70 26.63 2.76
C ASN A 45 9.33 28.02 2.76
N THR A 46 10.54 28.14 2.21
CA THR A 46 11.28 29.40 2.10
C THR A 46 10.57 30.40 1.20
N VAL A 47 10.13 29.97 0.01
CA VAL A 47 9.45 30.83 -0.98
C VAL A 47 8.09 31.32 -0.47
N THR A 48 7.35 30.45 0.22
CA THR A 48 5.97 30.75 0.63
C THR A 48 5.84 31.33 2.03
N GLY A 49 6.86 31.19 2.88
CA GLY A 49 6.78 31.49 4.31
C GLY A 49 5.84 30.58 5.09
N LYS A 50 5.44 29.43 4.52
CA LYS A 50 4.55 28.43 5.12
C LYS A 50 5.32 27.18 5.53
N ASN A 51 4.65 26.26 6.22
CA ASN A 51 5.20 24.98 6.62
C ASN A 51 4.47 23.81 5.94
N TYR A 52 5.19 23.12 5.06
CA TYR A 52 4.76 21.92 4.35
C TYR A 52 5.52 20.66 4.80
N ASP A 53 6.22 20.69 5.93
CA ASP A 53 7.07 19.60 6.42
C ASP A 53 6.33 18.28 6.64
N ARG A 54 5.01 18.33 6.87
CA ARG A 54 4.17 17.13 6.95
C ARG A 54 4.26 16.25 5.69
N TYR A 55 4.60 16.85 4.54
CA TYR A 55 4.75 16.17 3.25
C TYR A 55 6.18 15.69 2.98
N LYS A 56 7.14 15.93 3.88
CA LYS A 56 8.48 15.32 3.79
C LYS A 56 8.39 13.81 4.02
N VAL A 57 9.23 13.05 3.33
CA VAL A 57 9.29 11.60 3.52
C VAL A 57 10.21 11.24 4.68
N GLU A 58 9.79 10.22 5.43
CA GLU A 58 10.56 9.67 6.54
C GLU A 58 11.47 8.56 6.04
N VAL A 59 12.76 8.73 6.31
CA VAL A 59 13.79 7.75 5.96
C VAL A 59 13.91 6.74 7.10
N ARG A 60 13.76 5.46 6.78
CA ARG A 60 13.92 4.36 7.73
C ARG A 60 15.22 3.63 7.47
N SER A 61 15.86 3.14 8.53
CA SER A 61 17.00 2.25 8.42
C SER A 61 16.52 0.81 8.55
N ILE A 62 16.83 -0.03 7.58
CA ILE A 62 16.49 -1.46 7.58
C ILE A 62 17.74 -2.31 7.45
N ASP A 63 17.74 -3.50 8.03
CA ASP A 63 18.73 -4.52 7.69
C ASP A 63 18.33 -5.17 6.37
N TRP A 64 19.18 -5.03 5.36
CA TRP A 64 19.05 -5.69 4.07
C TRP A 64 20.32 -6.48 3.77
N ASN A 65 20.21 -7.81 3.81
CA ASN A 65 21.35 -8.73 3.61
C ASN A 65 22.53 -8.45 4.55
N ARG A 66 22.27 -8.27 5.85
CA ARG A 66 23.28 -7.96 6.90
C ARG A 66 23.96 -6.60 6.72
N THR A 67 23.36 -5.72 5.93
CA THR A 67 23.85 -4.36 5.72
C THR A 67 22.72 -3.39 6.05
N MET A 68 23.00 -2.45 6.95
CA MET A 68 22.04 -1.38 7.24
C MET A 68 21.92 -0.46 6.02
N ARG A 69 20.70 -0.35 5.49
CA ARG A 69 20.37 0.55 4.38
C ARG A 69 19.28 1.52 4.78
N ARG A 70 19.37 2.73 4.24
CA ARG A 70 18.34 3.77 4.38
C ARG A 70 17.36 3.63 3.22
N VAL A 71 16.07 3.65 3.53
CA VAL A 71 14.99 3.47 2.56
C VAL A 71 13.81 4.38 2.87
N ILE A 72 13.04 4.68 1.84
CA ILE A 72 11.67 5.20 1.97
C ILE A 72 10.68 4.20 1.37
N ASP A 73 9.44 4.27 1.84
CA ASP A 73 8.34 3.49 1.26
C ASP A 73 7.80 4.20 0.00
N SER A 74 7.81 3.50 -1.14
CA SER A 74 7.41 4.07 -2.43
C SER A 74 5.96 4.57 -2.43
N GLN A 75 5.06 3.83 -1.78
CA GLN A 75 3.66 4.21 -1.67
C GLN A 75 3.48 5.47 -0.82
N SER A 76 4.15 5.54 0.34
CA SER A 76 4.13 6.70 1.23
C SER A 76 4.69 7.93 0.55
N TYR A 77 5.77 7.79 -0.23
CA TYR A 77 6.34 8.85 -1.06
C TYR A 77 5.31 9.41 -2.06
N ARG A 78 4.69 8.55 -2.87
CA ARG A 78 3.64 8.98 -3.83
C ARG A 78 2.48 9.67 -3.14
N ILE A 79 2.02 9.17 -2.00
CA ILE A 79 0.91 9.77 -1.25
C ILE A 79 1.27 11.17 -0.75
N LYS A 80 2.43 11.32 -0.10
CA LYS A 80 2.86 12.63 0.40
C LYS A 80 3.04 13.62 -0.75
N LEU A 81 3.65 13.19 -1.85
CA LEU A 81 3.85 14.02 -3.03
C LEU A 81 2.54 14.42 -3.71
N GLY A 82 1.63 13.48 -3.97
CA GLY A 82 0.31 13.76 -4.55
C GLY A 82 -0.56 14.64 -3.65
N GLY A 83 -0.47 14.46 -2.33
CA GLY A 83 -1.14 15.30 -1.35
C GLY A 83 -0.61 16.74 -1.35
N LEU A 84 0.71 16.93 -1.47
CA LEU A 84 1.32 18.25 -1.58
C LEU A 84 0.91 18.96 -2.87
N ILE A 85 0.97 18.26 -4.01
CA ILE A 85 0.56 18.80 -5.32
C ILE A 85 -0.92 19.22 -5.28
N SER A 86 -1.79 18.37 -4.73
CA SER A 86 -3.23 18.70 -4.61
C SER A 86 -3.45 19.94 -3.72
N ARG A 87 -2.69 20.05 -2.64
CA ARG A 87 -2.74 21.21 -1.73
C ARG A 87 -2.28 22.49 -2.42
N LEU A 88 -1.13 22.45 -3.11
CA LEU A 88 -0.59 23.59 -3.85
C LEU A 88 -1.52 24.01 -4.98
N HIS A 89 -2.12 23.04 -5.69
CA HIS A 89 -3.11 23.31 -6.71
C HIS A 89 -4.31 24.08 -6.14
N GLY A 90 -4.89 23.61 -5.05
CA GLY A 90 -6.01 24.31 -4.40
C GLY A 90 -5.63 25.70 -3.86
N GLU A 91 -4.39 25.88 -3.37
CA GLU A 91 -3.95 27.15 -2.80
C GLU A 91 -3.54 28.21 -3.84
N TYR A 92 -2.96 27.81 -4.98
CA TYR A 92 -2.33 28.74 -5.91
C TYR A 92 -2.82 28.61 -7.37
N PHE A 93 -3.43 27.49 -7.74
CA PHE A 93 -3.75 27.15 -9.13
C PHE A 93 -5.18 26.62 -9.30
N SER A 94 -6.11 26.97 -8.40
CA SER A 94 -7.49 26.45 -8.39
C SER A 94 -8.32 26.90 -9.60
N ASP A 95 -7.84 27.93 -10.30
CA ASP A 95 -8.34 28.44 -11.58
C ASP A 95 -7.83 27.63 -12.79
N GLU A 96 -6.86 26.75 -12.59
CA GLU A 96 -6.28 25.89 -13.63
C GLU A 96 -6.91 24.49 -13.59
N PRO A 97 -6.88 23.71 -14.69
CA PRO A 97 -7.33 22.33 -14.65
C PRO A 97 -6.55 21.52 -13.61
N PRO A 98 -7.22 20.64 -12.83
CA PRO A 98 -6.54 19.87 -11.82
C PRO A 98 -5.45 18.99 -12.42
N PRO A 99 -4.27 18.93 -11.78
CA PRO A 99 -3.19 18.07 -12.24
C PRO A 99 -3.68 16.64 -12.19
N PHE A 100 -3.48 15.90 -13.27
CA PHE A 100 -3.84 14.49 -13.36
C PHE A 100 -5.36 14.21 -13.27
N SER A 101 -6.20 15.08 -13.83
CA SER A 101 -7.67 14.94 -13.95
C SER A 101 -8.18 13.66 -14.65
N GLY A 102 -7.29 12.75 -15.06
CA GLY A 102 -7.58 11.40 -15.55
C GLY A 102 -6.94 10.26 -14.73
N MET A 103 -6.27 10.55 -13.61
CA MET A 103 -5.73 9.54 -12.69
C MET A 103 -6.66 9.35 -11.49
N PRO A 104 -6.88 8.12 -11.01
CA PRO A 104 -7.78 7.86 -9.89
C PRO A 104 -7.34 8.66 -8.64
N SER A 105 -8.25 9.49 -8.15
CA SER A 105 -8.02 10.46 -7.07
C SER A 105 -7.58 9.78 -5.76
N THR A 106 -6.73 10.46 -5.00
CA THR A 106 -6.07 10.06 -3.74
C THR A 106 -7.03 9.62 -2.61
N VAL A 107 -8.33 9.82 -2.77
CA VAL A 107 -9.39 9.29 -1.89
C VAL A 107 -9.47 7.76 -1.95
N ILE A 108 -9.07 7.15 -3.07
CA ILE A 108 -9.02 5.70 -3.24
C ILE A 108 -7.92 5.08 -2.37
N THR A 109 -6.83 5.81 -2.10
CA THR A 109 -5.67 5.27 -1.38
C THR A 109 -5.93 5.09 0.12
N GLN A 110 -6.77 5.93 0.75
CA GLN A 110 -7.06 5.81 2.18
C GLN A 110 -7.99 4.63 2.48
N HIS A 111 -9.01 4.41 1.64
CA HIS A 111 -9.84 3.19 1.69
C HIS A 111 -9.05 1.93 1.29
N GLN A 112 -8.11 2.02 0.34
CA GLN A 112 -7.25 0.90 -0.01
C GLN A 112 -6.22 0.56 1.10
N ILE A 113 -5.68 1.54 1.83
CA ILE A 113 -4.76 1.29 2.96
C ILE A 113 -5.48 0.61 4.12
N GLN A 114 -6.70 1.05 4.47
CA GLN A 114 -7.52 0.34 5.45
C GLN A 114 -7.88 -1.06 4.95
N ASN A 115 -8.41 -1.19 3.73
CA ASN A 115 -8.79 -2.50 3.19
C ASN A 115 -7.60 -3.46 3.09
N GLN A 116 -6.40 -2.96 2.81
CA GLN A 116 -5.22 -3.80 2.70
C GLN A 116 -4.58 -4.15 4.04
N ALA A 117 -4.53 -3.23 5.00
CA ALA A 117 -4.10 -3.54 6.36
C ALA A 117 -5.08 -4.54 7.01
N THR A 118 -6.39 -4.34 6.83
CA THR A 118 -7.42 -5.29 7.25
C THR A 118 -7.30 -6.62 6.50
N TYR A 119 -7.01 -6.61 5.20
CA TYR A 119 -6.83 -7.84 4.42
C TYR A 119 -5.60 -8.65 4.87
N VAL A 120 -4.46 -7.99 5.11
CA VAL A 120 -3.26 -8.64 5.64
C VAL A 120 -3.53 -9.20 7.03
N GLN A 121 -4.22 -8.46 7.90
CA GLN A 121 -4.63 -8.97 9.22
C GLN A 121 -5.55 -10.20 9.10
N ILE A 122 -6.55 -10.18 8.21
CA ILE A 122 -7.43 -11.31 7.95
C ILE A 122 -6.65 -12.54 7.46
N LEU A 123 -5.66 -12.37 6.58
CA LEU A 123 -4.82 -13.47 6.12
C LEU A 123 -3.98 -14.06 7.25
N LEU A 124 -3.43 -13.21 8.13
CA LEU A 124 -2.66 -13.66 9.30
C LEU A 124 -3.54 -14.40 10.30
N ASP A 125 -4.71 -13.85 10.63
CA ASP A 125 -5.68 -14.47 11.55
C ASP A 125 -6.16 -15.83 11.00
N LEU A 126 -6.44 -15.89 9.69
CA LEU A 126 -6.84 -17.13 9.02
C LEU A 126 -5.70 -18.16 9.02
N GLN A 127 -4.47 -17.74 8.76
CA GLN A 127 -3.31 -18.63 8.81
C GLN A 127 -3.10 -19.19 10.22
N SER A 128 -3.19 -18.35 11.25
CA SER A 128 -3.11 -18.79 12.65
C SER A 128 -4.23 -19.76 13.01
N LYS A 129 -5.47 -19.52 12.55
CA LYS A 129 -6.60 -20.42 12.79
C LYS A 129 -6.42 -21.77 12.09
N ILE A 130 -5.90 -21.77 10.87
CA ILE A 130 -5.57 -23.00 10.14
C ILE A 130 -4.49 -23.79 10.89
N ASP A 131 -3.44 -23.12 11.38
CA ASP A 131 -2.35 -23.78 12.12
C ASP A 131 -2.83 -24.42 13.43
N GLU A 132 -3.73 -23.75 14.15
CA GLU A 132 -4.42 -24.29 15.33
C GLU A 132 -5.22 -25.55 14.95
N LYS A 133 -6.08 -25.44 13.93
CA LYS A 133 -7.01 -26.50 13.54
C LYS A 133 -6.35 -27.71 12.89
N LEU A 134 -5.22 -27.53 12.21
CA LEU A 134 -4.46 -28.64 11.62
C LEU A 134 -4.05 -29.70 12.65
N GLN A 135 -3.90 -29.33 13.93
CA GLN A 135 -3.58 -30.26 15.01
C GLN A 135 -4.79 -31.09 15.49
N GLU A 136 -6.02 -30.62 15.22
CA GLU A 136 -7.25 -31.25 15.69
C GLU A 136 -7.77 -32.34 14.72
N TYR A 137 -7.34 -32.30 13.46
CA TYR A 137 -7.81 -33.22 12.43
C TYR A 137 -6.87 -34.40 12.21
N LYS A 138 -7.47 -35.58 12.02
CA LYS A 138 -6.73 -36.82 11.73
C LYS A 138 -5.92 -36.69 10.45
N GLU A 139 -4.78 -37.37 10.42
CA GLU A 139 -3.97 -37.54 9.21
C GLU A 139 -4.82 -38.15 8.08
N GLU A 140 -4.64 -37.65 6.85
CA GLU A 140 -5.41 -38.03 5.65
C GLU A 140 -6.92 -37.69 5.65
N SER A 141 -7.43 -36.96 6.65
CA SER A 141 -8.81 -36.47 6.62
C SER A 141 -9.01 -35.39 5.57
N LYS A 142 -10.23 -35.32 5.00
CA LYS A 142 -10.61 -34.30 4.00
C LYS A 142 -10.48 -32.89 4.54
N GLU A 143 -10.77 -32.73 5.83
CA GLU A 143 -10.67 -31.52 6.62
C GLU A 143 -9.20 -31.05 6.72
N LYS A 144 -8.28 -31.97 7.05
CA LYS A 144 -6.85 -31.67 7.10
C LYS A 144 -6.29 -31.31 5.73
N THR A 145 -6.60 -32.11 4.70
CA THR A 145 -6.19 -31.82 3.31
C THR A 145 -6.75 -30.49 2.80
N PHE A 146 -7.98 -30.13 3.20
CA PHE A 146 -8.58 -28.85 2.90
C PHE A 146 -7.76 -27.71 3.50
N LEU A 147 -7.52 -27.75 4.82
CA LEU A 147 -6.77 -26.72 5.54
C LEU A 147 -5.34 -26.55 5.00
N GLU A 148 -4.64 -27.65 4.67
CA GLU A 148 -3.30 -27.62 4.07
C GLU A 148 -3.30 -26.97 2.67
N LYS A 149 -4.29 -27.31 1.83
CA LYS A 149 -4.42 -26.70 0.50
C LYS A 149 -4.71 -25.20 0.58
N ILE A 150 -5.56 -24.77 1.52
CA ILE A 150 -5.81 -23.34 1.75
C ILE A 150 -4.51 -22.67 2.20
N LYS A 151 -3.85 -23.18 3.25
CA LYS A 151 -2.59 -22.64 3.79
C LYS A 151 -1.53 -22.43 2.70
N ASN A 152 -1.31 -23.43 1.86
CA ASN A 152 -0.30 -23.38 0.79
C ASN A 152 -0.66 -22.38 -0.33
N SER A 153 -1.93 -22.04 -0.46
CA SER A 153 -2.45 -21.15 -1.50
C SER A 153 -2.67 -19.71 -1.01
N LEU A 154 -2.70 -19.46 0.31
CA LEU A 154 -2.95 -18.14 0.91
C LEU A 154 -1.97 -17.07 0.40
N SER A 155 -0.70 -17.41 0.21
CA SER A 155 0.33 -16.48 -0.28
C SER A 155 0.10 -15.99 -1.71
N ARG A 156 -0.79 -16.65 -2.48
CA ARG A 156 -1.11 -16.32 -3.87
C ARG A 156 -2.41 -15.52 -4.02
N VAL A 157 -3.12 -15.28 -2.92
CA VAL A 157 -4.41 -14.59 -2.94
C VAL A 157 -4.18 -13.08 -2.83
N GLY A 158 -4.69 -12.33 -3.80
CA GLY A 158 -4.51 -10.88 -3.89
C GLY A 158 -5.60 -10.05 -3.21
N ASN A 159 -6.79 -10.63 -2.95
CA ASN A 159 -7.92 -9.95 -2.32
C ASN A 159 -8.94 -10.92 -1.68
N ILE A 160 -9.92 -10.38 -0.95
CA ILE A 160 -10.91 -11.18 -0.18
C ILE A 160 -11.85 -11.99 -1.08
N VAL A 161 -12.13 -11.53 -2.31
CA VAL A 161 -13.01 -12.23 -3.25
C VAL A 161 -12.30 -13.49 -3.76
N GLU A 162 -11.00 -13.37 -4.08
CA GLU A 162 -10.16 -14.51 -4.40
C GLU A 162 -10.02 -15.48 -3.23
N LEU A 163 -9.95 -14.99 -1.99
CA LEU A 163 -9.89 -15.83 -0.79
C LEU A 163 -11.15 -16.69 -0.64
N ILE A 164 -12.33 -16.06 -0.73
CA ILE A 164 -13.61 -16.76 -0.68
C ILE A 164 -13.71 -17.76 -1.85
N GLY A 165 -13.29 -17.35 -3.05
CA GLY A 165 -13.25 -18.22 -4.21
C GLY A 165 -12.31 -19.43 -4.06
N LEU A 166 -11.18 -19.26 -3.37
CA LEU A 166 -10.26 -20.36 -3.04
C LEU A 166 -10.93 -21.33 -2.06
N ILE A 167 -11.47 -20.82 -0.94
CA ILE A 167 -12.14 -21.62 0.10
C ILE A 167 -13.26 -22.47 -0.51
N LEU A 168 -14.15 -21.87 -1.30
CA LEU A 168 -15.28 -22.58 -1.89
C LEU A 168 -14.84 -23.60 -2.95
N ARG A 169 -13.84 -23.28 -3.76
CA ARG A 169 -13.33 -24.18 -4.80
C ARG A 169 -12.64 -25.39 -4.19
N THR A 170 -11.75 -25.19 -3.22
CA THR A 170 -11.07 -26.28 -2.51
C THR A 170 -12.07 -27.15 -1.74
N GLY A 171 -13.10 -26.54 -1.14
CA GLY A 171 -14.18 -27.26 -0.48
C GLY A 171 -14.95 -28.15 -1.47
N LYS A 172 -15.33 -27.60 -2.63
CA LYS A 172 -16.00 -28.33 -3.70
C LYS A 172 -15.16 -29.48 -4.24
N GLU A 173 -13.85 -29.26 -4.46
CA GLU A 173 -12.92 -30.30 -4.92
C GLU A 173 -12.83 -31.49 -3.97
N LEU A 174 -12.93 -31.24 -2.67
CA LEU A 174 -12.83 -32.27 -1.62
C LEU A 174 -14.19 -32.84 -1.21
N GLY A 175 -15.28 -32.32 -1.78
CA GLY A 175 -16.65 -32.73 -1.47
C GLY A 175 -17.12 -32.28 -0.08
N LEU A 176 -16.62 -31.15 0.42
CA LEU A 176 -17.04 -30.53 1.67
C LEU A 176 -18.23 -29.60 1.44
N THR A 177 -19.21 -29.66 2.34
CA THR A 177 -20.33 -28.72 2.38
C THR A 177 -19.92 -27.40 3.03
N VAL A 178 -20.66 -26.32 2.73
CA VAL A 178 -20.42 -25.00 3.34
C VAL A 178 -20.52 -25.05 4.87
N GLU A 179 -21.45 -25.82 5.43
CA GLU A 179 -21.57 -26.01 6.88
C GLU A 179 -20.35 -26.70 7.49
N GLN A 180 -19.79 -27.71 6.81
CA GLN A 180 -18.57 -28.37 7.26
C GLN A 180 -17.39 -27.41 7.25
N ILE A 181 -17.25 -26.60 6.21
CA ILE A 181 -16.19 -25.58 6.10
C ILE A 181 -16.31 -24.55 7.22
N LEU A 182 -17.51 -24.01 7.46
CA LEU A 182 -17.74 -23.03 8.52
C LEU A 182 -17.40 -23.59 9.91
N LYS A 183 -17.72 -24.85 10.19
CA LYS A 183 -17.36 -25.52 11.45
C LYS A 183 -15.85 -25.63 11.67
N MET A 184 -15.03 -25.62 10.62
CA MET A 184 -13.56 -25.63 10.77
C MET A 184 -13.00 -24.28 11.21
N PHE A 185 -13.72 -23.18 10.93
CA PHE A 185 -13.31 -21.82 11.26
C PHE A 185 -14.11 -21.19 12.41
N SER A 186 -15.08 -21.94 12.96
CA SER A 186 -15.79 -21.61 14.21
C SER A 186 -14.92 -21.93 15.43
#